data_AF-A0A0N5ANE8-F1
#
_entry.id   AF-A0A0N5ANE8-F1
#
_cell.length_a   1.000
_cell.length_b   1.000
_cell.length_c   1.000
_cell.angle_alpha   90.00
_cell.angle_beta   90.00
_cell.angle_gamma   90.00
#
_symmetry.space_group_name_H-M   'P 1'
#
loop_
_entity.id
_entity.type
_entity.pdbx_description
1 polymer ?
#
loop_
_entity_poly.entity_id
_entity_poly.type
_entity_poly.pdbx_seq_one_letter_code
_entity_poly.pdbx_strand_id
1 'polypeptide(L)'
;MSSGKKIANVIADRRSQIPLLMWIKSKLFAVYRQDITPPPGLPTADGKCVFHDPNRYADEMSARDQPPPHLPGGVNHRIYDNDYFKRDARRAVRPPFYIYDVKSNNPEFKAVDGKTMSVNEVKSLNKGPESNFGLVSPTPGAGIEWKRTISEELDTQQRSADLRYAENFDRFATSG
;
A
#
# COMPACT_ATOMS: atom_id res chain seq x y z
N MET A 1 -14.83 21.31 3.88
CA MET A 1 -13.50 21.51 4.50
C MET A 1 -13.18 22.99 4.43
N SER A 2 -13.07 23.71 5.56
CA SER A 2 -12.70 25.13 5.51
C SER A 2 -11.24 25.21 5.02
N SER A 3 -11.02 25.84 3.87
CA SER A 3 -9.66 26.10 3.39
C SER A 3 -8.94 26.93 4.45
N GLY A 4 -7.78 26.46 4.91
CA GLY A 4 -6.98 27.18 5.91
C GLY A 4 -6.57 28.56 5.40
N LYS A 5 -6.21 29.46 6.32
CA LYS A 5 -5.74 30.80 5.98
C LYS A 5 -4.55 30.69 5.01
N LYS A 6 -4.63 31.35 3.86
CA LYS A 6 -3.53 31.43 2.87
C LYS A 6 -2.55 32.55 3.21
N ILE A 7 -1.31 32.49 2.70
CA ILE A 7 -0.33 33.59 2.89
C ILE A 7 -0.86 34.86 2.19
N ALA A 8 -1.36 34.73 0.98
CA ALA A 8 -2.04 35.80 0.25
C ALA A 8 -3.48 35.40 -0.08
N ASN A 9 -4.43 36.29 0.18
CA ASN A 9 -5.84 36.10 -0.16
C ASN A 9 -6.14 36.40 -1.65
N VAL A 10 -5.24 37.13 -2.31
CA VAL A 10 -5.31 37.48 -3.73
C VAL A 10 -4.24 36.69 -4.48
N ILE A 11 -4.50 36.35 -5.74
CA ILE A 11 -3.49 35.83 -6.66
C ILE A 11 -2.40 36.89 -6.76
N ALA A 12 -1.32 36.72 -6.01
CA ALA A 12 -0.18 37.61 -6.05
C ALA A 12 0.53 37.42 -7.39
N ASP A 13 1.00 38.51 -8.00
CA ASP A 13 1.82 38.43 -9.20
C ASP A 13 3.02 37.53 -8.92
N ARG A 14 2.97 36.33 -9.52
CA ARG A 14 4.08 35.38 -9.48
C ARG A 14 5.21 36.01 -10.27
N ARG A 15 6.44 35.91 -9.78
CA ARG A 15 7.61 36.24 -10.60
C ARG A 15 7.73 35.19 -11.70
N SER A 16 6.97 35.36 -12.78
CA SER A 16 7.05 34.51 -13.96
C SER A 16 8.24 34.94 -14.82
N GLN A 17 8.80 33.99 -15.56
CA GLN A 17 9.78 34.33 -16.59
C GLN A 17 9.11 35.18 -17.69
N ILE A 18 9.94 35.88 -18.48
CA ILE A 18 9.48 36.64 -19.65
C ILE A 18 8.70 35.69 -20.59
N PRO A 19 7.60 36.12 -21.24
CA PRO A 19 6.76 35.26 -22.07
C PRO A 19 7.52 34.42 -23.10
N LEU A 20 8.58 34.96 -23.69
CA LEU A 20 9.46 34.24 -24.62
C LEU A 20 10.14 33.02 -23.94
N LEU A 21 10.71 33.20 -22.76
CA LEU A 21 11.34 32.10 -22.01
C LEU A 21 10.29 31.06 -21.57
N MET A 22 9.08 31.51 -21.23
CA MET A 22 7.98 30.59 -20.94
C MET A 22 7.56 29.78 -22.15
N TRP A 23 7.53 30.39 -23.33
CA TRP A 23 7.28 29.70 -24.57
C TRP A 23 8.40 28.69 -24.90
N ILE A 24 9.67 29.10 -24.81
CA ILE A 24 10.83 28.20 -25.03
C ILE A 24 10.79 27.02 -24.07
N LYS A 25 10.60 27.27 -22.77
CA LYS A 25 10.49 26.23 -21.74
C LYS A 25 9.35 25.26 -22.03
N SER A 26 8.16 25.77 -22.36
CA SER A 26 6.99 24.95 -22.68
C SER A 26 7.21 24.12 -23.95
N LYS A 27 7.97 24.65 -24.92
CA LYS A 27 8.33 23.95 -26.15
C LYS A 27 9.36 22.84 -25.89
N LEU A 28 10.40 23.10 -25.10
CA LEU A 28 11.44 22.12 -24.74
C LEU A 28 10.89 20.97 -23.89
N PHE A 29 9.97 21.25 -22.98
CA PHE A 29 9.31 20.22 -22.16
C PHE A 29 8.15 19.52 -22.88
N ALA A 30 7.93 19.77 -24.17
CA ALA A 30 6.85 19.17 -24.96
C ALA A 30 5.45 19.32 -24.32
N VAL A 31 5.21 20.46 -23.65
CA VAL A 31 3.94 20.77 -22.97
C VAL A 31 2.82 20.94 -24.00
N TYR A 32 3.15 21.57 -25.14
CA TYR A 32 2.28 21.63 -26.30
C TYR A 32 2.28 20.28 -27.02
N ARG A 33 1.11 19.63 -27.09
CA ARG A 33 0.97 18.39 -27.86
C ARG A 33 1.34 18.64 -29.31
N GLN A 34 2.26 17.83 -29.80
CA GLN A 34 2.35 17.51 -31.21
C GLN A 34 1.63 16.17 -31.39
N ASP A 35 0.91 16.00 -32.49
CA ASP A 35 0.05 14.81 -32.71
C ASP A 35 0.83 13.48 -32.68
N ILE A 36 2.16 13.53 -32.78
CA ILE A 36 3.05 12.37 -32.96
C ILE A 36 3.55 11.80 -31.61
N THR A 37 3.59 12.59 -30.53
CA THR A 37 4.19 12.17 -29.25
C THR A 37 3.28 12.51 -28.07
N PRO A 38 2.88 11.54 -27.22
CA PRO A 38 2.09 11.83 -26.04
C PRO A 38 2.92 12.74 -25.11
N PRO A 39 2.35 13.87 -24.63
CA PRO A 39 3.12 14.79 -23.81
C PRO A 39 3.41 14.15 -22.45
N PRO A 40 4.55 14.48 -21.83
CA PRO A 40 4.81 14.05 -20.45
C PRO A 40 3.84 14.76 -19.51
N GLY A 41 2.90 14.01 -18.91
CA GLY A 41 1.99 14.51 -17.87
C GLY A 41 0.54 14.06 -18.02
N LEU A 42 -0.30 14.47 -17.06
CA LEU A 42 -1.72 14.13 -17.05
C LEU A 42 -2.47 14.86 -18.20
N PRO A 43 -3.34 14.16 -18.94
CA PRO A 43 -4.11 14.79 -20.01
C PRO A 43 -5.14 15.77 -19.44
N THR A 44 -5.10 17.03 -19.87
CA THR A 44 -6.21 17.98 -19.67
C THR A 44 -7.26 17.82 -20.77
N ALA A 45 -8.49 18.30 -20.57
CA ALA A 45 -9.62 18.19 -21.51
C ALA A 45 -9.27 18.66 -22.95
N ASP A 46 -8.43 19.69 -23.08
CA ASP A 46 -8.00 20.25 -24.38
C ASP A 46 -6.92 19.41 -25.08
N GLY A 47 -6.54 18.28 -24.49
CA GLY A 47 -5.41 17.52 -24.96
C GLY A 47 -4.12 18.33 -24.90
N LYS A 48 -3.85 19.06 -23.83
CA LYS A 48 -2.53 19.67 -23.55
C LYS A 48 -2.02 19.16 -22.21
N CYS A 49 -0.71 19.23 -21.98
CA CYS A 49 -0.18 19.09 -20.63
C CYS A 49 -0.12 20.48 -19.99
N VAL A 50 -0.34 20.57 -18.69
CA VAL A 50 -0.10 21.81 -17.92
C VAL A 50 1.23 21.65 -17.21
N PHE A 51 2.17 22.56 -17.49
CA PHE A 51 3.41 22.60 -16.73
C PHE A 51 3.14 23.18 -15.33
N HIS A 52 3.30 22.37 -14.30
CA HIS A 52 3.24 22.84 -12.91
C HIS A 52 4.62 23.35 -12.48
N ASP A 53 4.67 24.57 -11.95
CA ASP A 53 5.92 25.13 -11.42
C ASP A 53 6.34 24.36 -10.16
N PRO A 54 7.60 23.87 -10.06
CA PRO A 54 8.09 23.27 -8.82
C PRO A 54 8.22 24.29 -7.68
N ASN A 55 8.26 25.59 -7.98
CA ASN A 55 8.33 26.63 -6.96
C ASN A 55 6.95 26.88 -6.34
N ARG A 56 6.95 27.09 -5.02
CA ARG A 56 5.73 27.39 -4.26
C ARG A 56 5.53 28.91 -4.18
N TYR A 57 4.32 29.37 -4.49
CA TYR A 57 3.94 30.79 -4.43
C TYR A 57 2.99 31.07 -3.26
N ALA A 58 2.89 32.34 -2.85
CA ALA A 58 2.13 32.75 -1.66
C ALA A 58 0.61 32.51 -1.76
N ASP A 59 0.07 32.47 -2.98
CA ASP A 59 -1.33 32.18 -3.29
C ASP A 59 -1.68 30.68 -3.24
N GLU A 60 -0.67 29.82 -3.39
CA GLU A 60 -0.78 28.36 -3.32
C GLU A 60 -0.46 27.81 -1.93
N MET A 61 0.30 28.55 -1.12
CA MET A 61 0.72 28.13 0.22
C MET A 61 -0.26 28.58 1.31
N SER A 62 -0.45 27.71 2.30
CA SER A 62 -1.07 28.09 3.57
C SER A 62 -0.20 29.07 4.34
N ALA A 63 -0.83 29.96 5.11
CA ALA A 63 -0.17 30.93 5.98
C ALA A 63 0.79 30.23 6.96
N ARG A 64 1.87 30.91 7.35
CA ARG A 64 2.75 30.39 8.41
C ARG A 64 2.08 30.38 9.77
N ASP A 65 1.21 31.36 9.99
CA ASP A 65 0.36 31.48 11.16
C ASP A 65 -0.98 30.80 10.91
N GLN A 66 -1.32 29.82 11.74
CA GLN A 66 -2.53 29.00 11.62
C GLN A 66 -3.37 29.15 12.88
N PRO A 67 -4.71 29.16 12.77
CA PRO A 67 -5.58 29.23 13.94
C PRO A 67 -5.39 27.99 14.83
N PRO A 68 -5.65 28.10 16.15
CA PRO A 68 -5.55 26.96 17.05
C PRO A 68 -6.49 25.83 16.58
N PRO A 69 -5.99 24.58 16.43
CA PRO A 69 -6.82 23.47 15.98
C PRO A 69 -7.74 22.96 17.09
N HIS A 70 -8.95 22.53 16.72
CA HIS A 70 -9.83 21.77 17.60
C HIS A 70 -9.87 20.31 17.14
N LEU A 71 -9.00 19.48 17.71
CA LEU A 71 -8.87 18.07 17.33
C LEU A 71 -9.96 17.23 18.02
N PRO A 72 -10.58 16.26 17.32
CA PRO A 72 -11.50 15.33 17.96
C PRO A 72 -10.75 14.44 18.96
N GLY A 73 -11.44 14.05 20.03
CA GLY A 73 -10.92 13.09 20.99
C GLY A 73 -10.71 11.70 20.36
N GLY A 74 -9.79 10.92 20.92
CA GLY A 74 -9.64 9.52 20.55
C GLY A 74 -10.82 8.65 21.02
N VAL A 75 -10.87 7.40 20.58
CA VAL A 75 -11.97 6.45 20.87
C VAL A 75 -12.25 6.29 22.37
N ASN A 76 -11.20 6.39 23.19
CA ASN A 76 -11.26 6.25 24.65
C ASN A 76 -11.44 7.59 25.38
N HIS A 77 -11.82 8.69 24.70
CA HIS A 77 -12.20 9.94 25.35
C HIS A 77 -13.66 9.87 25.82
N ARG A 78 -13.95 8.93 26.74
CA ARG A 78 -15.28 8.67 27.30
C ARG A 78 -15.21 8.68 28.82
N ILE A 79 -16.26 9.20 29.44
CA ILE A 79 -16.36 9.35 30.90
C ILE A 79 -16.88 8.07 31.57
N TYR A 80 -17.70 7.28 30.86
CA TYR A 80 -18.28 6.03 31.35
C TYR A 80 -17.87 4.83 30.47
N ASP A 81 -17.93 3.63 31.06
CA ASP A 81 -17.57 2.34 30.43
C ASP A 81 -16.21 2.38 29.68
N ASN A 82 -15.20 2.95 30.36
CA ASN A 82 -13.86 3.15 29.81
C ASN A 82 -12.78 2.60 30.76
N ASP A 83 -13.06 1.43 31.34
CA ASP A 83 -12.17 0.76 32.28
C ASP A 83 -10.86 0.41 31.58
N TYR A 84 -9.73 0.89 32.12
CA TYR A 84 -8.41 0.64 31.54
C TYR A 84 -8.12 -0.87 31.40
N PHE A 85 -8.54 -1.67 32.37
CA PHE A 85 -8.37 -3.12 32.39
C PHE A 85 -8.97 -3.81 31.15
N LYS A 86 -10.16 -3.39 30.69
CA LYS A 86 -10.83 -4.01 29.52
C LYS A 86 -10.11 -3.72 28.20
N ARG A 87 -9.29 -2.67 28.14
CA ARG A 87 -8.62 -2.20 26.91
C ARG A 87 -7.09 -2.37 26.92
N ASP A 88 -6.51 -2.82 28.02
CA ASP A 88 -5.06 -2.97 28.14
C ASP A 88 -4.57 -4.24 27.44
N ALA A 89 -4.38 -4.14 26.12
CA ALA A 89 -3.82 -5.23 25.31
C ALA A 89 -2.39 -5.61 25.73
N ARG A 90 -1.64 -4.72 26.41
CA ARG A 90 -0.26 -5.01 26.86
C ARG A 90 -0.24 -6.10 27.92
N ARG A 91 -1.29 -6.19 28.74
CA ARG A 91 -1.48 -7.25 29.74
C ARG A 91 -2.19 -8.48 29.20
N ALA A 92 -2.76 -8.40 28.00
CA ALA A 92 -3.40 -9.54 27.33
C ALA A 92 -2.40 -10.48 26.63
N VAL A 93 -1.14 -10.04 26.46
CA VAL A 93 -0.07 -10.85 25.89
C VAL A 93 0.20 -12.04 26.80
N ARG A 94 0.04 -13.25 26.25
CA ARG A 94 0.35 -14.51 26.94
C ARG A 94 1.79 -14.93 26.65
N PRO A 95 2.40 -15.75 27.53
CA PRO A 95 3.64 -16.44 27.21
C PRO A 95 3.51 -17.25 25.91
N PRO A 96 4.61 -17.45 25.16
CA PRO A 96 4.58 -18.24 23.93
C PRO A 96 4.15 -19.68 24.20
N PHE A 97 3.37 -20.25 23.29
CA PHE A 97 3.01 -21.67 23.34
C PHE A 97 4.15 -22.53 22.80
N TYR A 98 4.55 -23.52 23.58
CA TYR A 98 5.57 -24.50 23.19
C TYR A 98 4.89 -25.70 22.51
N ILE A 99 5.26 -25.96 21.25
CA ILE A 99 4.69 -27.03 20.40
C ILE A 99 5.43 -28.35 20.63
N TYR A 100 6.67 -28.29 21.11
CA TYR A 100 7.53 -29.43 21.37
C TYR A 100 8.27 -29.21 22.69
N ASP A 101 8.29 -30.23 23.54
CA ASP A 101 9.05 -30.25 24.79
C ASP A 101 9.68 -31.64 25.00
N VAL A 102 10.92 -31.66 25.47
CA VAL A 102 11.67 -32.90 25.74
C VAL A 102 11.67 -33.13 27.24
N LYS A 103 10.71 -33.92 27.71
CA LYS A 103 10.75 -34.45 29.07
C LYS A 103 11.72 -35.63 29.13
N SER A 104 12.27 -35.90 30.31
CA SER A 104 13.34 -36.88 30.55
C SER A 104 13.11 -38.27 29.96
N ASN A 105 11.85 -38.68 29.73
CA ASN A 105 11.52 -40.03 29.27
C ASN A 105 10.81 -40.10 27.91
N ASN A 106 10.23 -39.02 27.35
CA ASN A 106 9.55 -39.02 26.04
C ASN A 106 9.29 -37.59 25.52
N PRO A 107 9.37 -37.36 24.20
CA PRO A 107 8.96 -36.09 23.59
C PRO A 107 7.44 -35.90 23.65
N GLU A 108 6.99 -34.74 24.12
CA GLU A 108 5.58 -34.34 24.08
C GLU A 108 5.36 -33.30 22.98
N PHE A 109 4.35 -33.54 22.15
CA PHE A 109 3.90 -32.59 21.12
C PHE A 109 2.59 -31.93 21.56
N LYS A 110 2.48 -30.62 21.40
CA LYS A 110 1.29 -29.84 21.75
C LYS A 110 0.78 -29.08 20.54
N ALA A 111 -0.53 -29.04 20.34
CA ALA A 111 -1.17 -28.21 19.34
C ALA A 111 -1.06 -26.72 19.72
N VAL A 112 -1.39 -25.82 18.78
CA VAL A 112 -1.44 -24.35 19.01
C VAL A 112 -2.38 -23.99 20.18
N ASP A 113 -3.41 -24.81 20.41
CA ASP A 113 -4.37 -24.67 21.53
C ASP A 113 -3.85 -25.23 22.87
N GLY A 114 -2.62 -25.74 22.93
CA GLY A 114 -2.01 -26.34 24.12
C GLY A 114 -2.47 -27.76 24.46
N LYS A 115 -3.34 -28.36 23.64
CA LYS A 115 -3.75 -29.78 23.78
C LYS A 115 -2.59 -30.71 23.43
N THR A 116 -2.34 -31.71 24.27
CA THR A 116 -1.34 -32.76 24.01
C THR A 116 -1.80 -33.63 22.84
N MET A 117 -0.93 -33.77 21.84
CA MET A 117 -1.16 -34.55 20.64
C MET A 117 -0.38 -35.87 20.73
N SER A 118 -0.99 -36.96 20.27
CA SER A 118 -0.28 -38.23 20.12
C SER A 118 0.65 -38.20 18.90
N VAL A 119 1.74 -38.98 18.93
CA VAL A 119 2.74 -39.03 17.86
C VAL A 119 2.12 -39.42 16.50
N ASN A 120 1.05 -40.22 16.51
CA ASN A 120 0.35 -40.65 15.30
C ASN A 120 -0.49 -39.52 14.68
N GLU A 121 -1.10 -38.66 15.50
CA GLU A 121 -1.87 -37.50 15.03
C GLU A 121 -0.95 -36.43 14.41
N VAL A 122 0.25 -36.23 14.96
CA VAL A 122 1.25 -35.31 14.40
C VAL A 122 1.68 -35.73 13.00
N LYS A 123 1.88 -37.03 12.76
CA LYS A 123 2.22 -37.56 11.42
C LYS A 123 1.09 -37.36 10.41
N SER A 124 -0.18 -37.40 10.84
CA SER A 124 -1.34 -37.20 9.96
C SER A 124 -1.57 -35.74 9.53
N LEU A 125 -0.99 -34.78 10.26
CA LEU A 125 -1.02 -33.35 9.88
C LEU A 125 -0.09 -33.02 8.71
N ASN A 126 0.98 -33.81 8.50
CA ASN A 126 1.74 -33.79 7.26
C ASN A 126 0.91 -34.43 6.16
N LYS A 127 -0.01 -33.65 5.60
CA LYS A 127 -0.69 -34.04 4.38
C LYS A 127 0.34 -34.08 3.24
N GLY A 128 0.22 -35.11 2.39
CA GLY A 128 1.19 -35.44 1.35
C GLY A 128 1.39 -34.36 0.28
N PRO A 129 2.32 -34.58 -0.66
CA PRO A 129 2.79 -33.61 -1.66
C PRO A 129 1.66 -33.02 -2.53
N GLU A 130 0.55 -33.74 -2.70
CA GLU A 130 -0.65 -33.27 -3.42
C GLU A 130 -1.44 -32.14 -2.71
N SER A 131 -1.16 -31.87 -1.43
CA SER A 131 -1.90 -30.89 -0.61
C SER A 131 -1.07 -29.71 -0.11
N ASN A 132 0.25 -29.76 -0.29
CA ASN A 132 1.20 -28.75 0.17
C ASN A 132 2.00 -28.18 -1.02
N PHE A 133 1.30 -27.78 -2.09
CA PHE A 133 1.90 -27.16 -3.27
C PHE A 133 3.08 -27.95 -3.88
N GLY A 134 3.12 -29.28 -3.75
CA GLY A 134 4.23 -30.11 -4.22
C GLY A 134 5.52 -30.03 -3.39
N LEU A 135 5.50 -29.33 -2.24
CA LEU A 135 6.66 -29.13 -1.37
C LEU A 135 6.69 -30.16 -0.22
N VAL A 136 7.89 -30.66 0.10
CA VAL A 136 8.12 -31.68 1.15
C VAL A 136 7.93 -31.12 2.57
N SER A 137 7.92 -29.80 2.75
CA SER A 137 7.77 -29.14 4.05
C SER A 137 6.65 -28.10 4.04
N PRO A 138 5.85 -27.98 5.12
CA PRO A 138 4.77 -27.00 5.18
C PRO A 138 5.34 -25.59 5.07
N THR A 139 4.88 -24.83 4.06
CA THR A 139 5.33 -23.45 3.87
C THR A 139 4.56 -22.53 4.82
N PRO A 140 5.22 -21.73 5.67
CA PRO A 140 4.52 -20.76 6.51
C PRO A 140 3.79 -19.70 5.68
N GLY A 141 2.51 -19.47 5.97
CA GLY A 141 1.68 -18.45 5.31
C GLY A 141 0.81 -18.99 4.17
N ALA A 142 -0.11 -18.15 3.69
CA ALA A 142 -0.83 -18.39 2.44
C ALA A 142 -0.05 -17.69 1.30
N GLY A 143 0.11 -18.37 0.16
CA GLY A 143 0.75 -17.77 -1.02
C GLY A 143 0.03 -16.48 -1.44
N ILE A 144 0.79 -15.48 -1.89
CA ILE A 144 0.26 -14.22 -2.41
C ILE A 144 0.35 -14.24 -3.93
N GLU A 145 -0.77 -14.03 -4.61
CA GLU A 145 -0.81 -13.81 -6.06
C GLU A 145 -0.79 -12.30 -6.35
N TRP A 146 0.08 -11.88 -7.27
CA TRP A 146 0.03 -10.53 -7.82
C TRP A 146 -0.92 -10.54 -9.04
N LYS A 147 -1.75 -9.51 -9.15
CA LYS A 147 -2.67 -9.34 -10.30
C LYS A 147 -2.34 -8.05 -11.02
N ARG A 148 -2.45 -8.09 -12.35
CA ARG A 148 -2.22 -6.91 -13.17
C ARG A 148 -3.42 -5.98 -13.16
N THR A 149 -3.16 -4.68 -13.02
CA THR A 149 -4.17 -3.63 -13.21
C THR A 149 -4.10 -3.11 -14.64
N ILE A 150 -4.65 -3.86 -15.58
CA ILE A 150 -4.55 -3.59 -17.03
C ILE A 150 -5.00 -2.16 -17.38
N SER A 151 -5.99 -1.61 -16.67
CA SER A 151 -6.50 -0.25 -16.92
C SER A 151 -5.48 0.87 -16.71
N GLU A 152 -4.43 0.64 -15.92
CA GLU A 152 -3.40 1.64 -15.59
C GLU A 152 -2.11 1.45 -16.41
N GLU A 153 -2.00 0.36 -17.16
CA GLU A 153 -0.84 0.07 -18.00
C GLU A 153 -0.83 0.89 -19.29
N LEU A 154 0.34 1.06 -19.90
CA LEU A 154 0.46 1.65 -21.23
C LEU A 154 -0.27 0.77 -22.27
N ASP A 155 -0.85 1.38 -23.32
CA ASP A 155 -1.59 0.64 -24.38
C ASP A 155 -0.75 -0.49 -25.02
N THR A 156 0.56 -0.33 -25.12
CA THR A 156 1.48 -1.37 -25.61
C THR A 156 1.60 -2.56 -24.67
N GLN A 157 1.59 -2.31 -23.35
CA GLN A 157 1.70 -3.33 -22.31
C GLN A 157 0.39 -4.09 -22.12
N GLN A 158 -0.75 -3.39 -22.25
CA GLN A 158 -2.09 -3.99 -22.18
C GLN A 158 -2.28 -5.13 -23.17
N ARG A 159 -1.70 -5.00 -24.38
CA ARG A 159 -1.82 -5.98 -25.47
C ARG A 159 -0.72 -7.02 -25.50
N SER A 160 0.27 -6.95 -24.59
CA SER A 160 1.41 -7.85 -24.63
C SER A 160 1.03 -9.28 -24.18
N ALA A 161 1.32 -10.25 -25.05
CA ALA A 161 1.09 -11.67 -24.76
C ALA A 161 2.02 -12.19 -23.66
N ASP A 162 3.26 -11.68 -23.61
CA ASP A 162 4.28 -12.12 -22.65
C ASP A 162 3.89 -11.79 -21.22
N LEU A 163 3.38 -10.57 -20.96
CA LEU A 163 2.92 -10.19 -19.61
C LEU A 163 1.66 -10.97 -19.21
N ARG A 164 0.80 -11.32 -20.16
CA ARG A 164 -0.38 -12.17 -19.91
C ARG A 164 0.04 -13.61 -19.59
N TYR A 165 1.10 -14.09 -20.23
CA TYR A 165 1.69 -15.39 -19.96
C TYR A 165 2.39 -15.41 -18.59
N ALA A 166 3.12 -14.35 -18.24
CA ALA A 166 3.79 -14.18 -16.96
C ALA A 166 2.81 -14.25 -15.76
N GLU A 167 1.63 -13.63 -15.89
CA GLU A 167 0.57 -13.66 -14.86
C GLU A 167 0.09 -15.08 -14.51
N ASN A 168 0.19 -16.04 -15.44
CA ASN A 168 -0.14 -17.43 -15.15
C ASN A 168 0.87 -18.12 -14.22
N PHE A 169 2.10 -17.62 -14.11
CA PHE A 169 3.14 -18.19 -13.24
C PHE A 169 3.06 -17.67 -11.80
N ASP A 170 2.51 -16.47 -11.61
CA ASP A 170 2.25 -15.92 -10.27
C ASP A 170 1.07 -16.62 -9.58
N ARG A 171 0.17 -17.21 -10.38
CA ARG A 171 -0.84 -18.14 -9.91
C ARG A 171 -0.16 -19.47 -9.59
N PHE A 172 0.30 -19.63 -8.35
CA PHE A 172 0.85 -20.89 -7.83
C PHE A 172 0.09 -22.10 -8.40
N ALA A 173 0.78 -22.85 -9.27
CA ALA A 173 0.34 -24.10 -9.89
C ALA A 173 -0.99 -24.05 -10.68
N THR A 174 -0.92 -23.79 -11.99
CA THR A 174 -1.61 -24.71 -12.91
C THR A 174 -0.71 -25.92 -13.12
N SER A 175 -0.75 -26.84 -12.15
CA SER A 175 -0.51 -28.25 -12.45
C SER A 175 -1.58 -28.70 -13.44
N GLY A 176 -1.22 -28.71 -14.72
CA GLY A 176 -1.79 -29.56 -15.74
C GLY A 176 -0.71 -30.53 -16.19
#